data_AF-A0A938M8Y3-F1
#
_entry.id   AF-A0A938M8Y3-F1
#
_cell.length_a   1.000
_cell.length_b   1.000
_cell.length_c   1.000
_cell.angle_alpha   90.00
_cell.angle_beta   90.00
_cell.angle_gamma   90.00
#
_symmetry.space_group_name_H-M   'P 1'
#
loop_
_entity.id
_entity.type
_entity.pdbx_description
1 polymer ?
#
loop_
_entity_poly.entity_id
_entity_poly.type
_entity_poly.pdbx_seq_one_letter_code
_entity_poly.pdbx_strand_id
1 'polypeptide(L)'
;PLLFSPDSRRLAYVTSGKPQERKQSVVVDGVVGRWYAEVGGQVHDSSRWQGGPVFSPDSRRLAYVAVSVGRVRALLAPLQSALAETMERLGRPCVPSILPAPKFFVAVDGIEGRPYVRAQDLTFSPDGQRIAYKAMRSQKWLVVVDGSEGKPYDYVTEGPFFSPDSKRVVYVAKRGQKHLVVVDSAETCEYDGTYVAAFLPRKPSIFFTSPNSLCFLGWRDNQWLRVEVEIVEE
;
A
#
# COMPACT_ATOMS: atom_id res chain seq x y z
N PRO A 1 -9.83 -9.73 -9.37
CA PRO A 1 -11.08 -8.96 -9.12
C PRO A 1 -11.40 -8.13 -10.37
N LEU A 2 -12.69 -7.95 -10.67
CA LEU A 2 -13.21 -7.13 -11.75
C LEU A 2 -13.84 -5.87 -11.14
N LEU A 3 -13.54 -4.70 -11.69
CA LEU A 3 -13.95 -3.39 -11.17
C LEU A 3 -14.43 -2.51 -12.33
N PHE A 4 -15.59 -1.89 -12.19
CA PHE A 4 -16.03 -0.80 -13.05
C PHE A 4 -15.57 0.55 -12.50
N SER A 5 -15.29 1.51 -13.38
CA SER A 5 -15.13 2.91 -12.99
C SER A 5 -16.41 3.45 -12.36
N PRO A 6 -16.34 4.51 -11.52
CA PRO A 6 -17.52 5.13 -10.93
C PRO A 6 -18.61 5.53 -11.93
N ASP A 7 -18.24 5.98 -13.13
CA ASP A 7 -19.17 6.31 -14.23
C ASP A 7 -19.67 5.09 -15.02
N SER A 8 -19.25 3.87 -14.64
CA SER A 8 -19.55 2.59 -15.29
C SER A 8 -19.12 2.48 -16.76
N ARG A 9 -18.27 3.37 -17.26
CA ARG A 9 -17.82 3.37 -18.66
C ARG A 9 -16.53 2.59 -18.89
N ARG A 10 -15.77 2.31 -17.84
CA ARG A 10 -14.50 1.61 -17.91
C ARG A 10 -14.51 0.36 -17.05
N LEU A 11 -13.75 -0.63 -17.48
CA LEU A 11 -13.62 -1.91 -16.83
C LEU A 11 -12.14 -2.23 -16.59
N ALA A 12 -11.77 -2.49 -15.35
CA ALA A 12 -10.46 -3.00 -14.98
C ALA A 12 -10.56 -4.37 -14.32
N TYR A 13 -9.72 -5.31 -14.71
CA TYR A 13 -9.62 -6.61 -14.03
C TYR A 13 -8.20 -7.16 -14.06
N VAL A 14 -7.92 -8.10 -13.16
CA VAL A 14 -6.63 -8.80 -13.12
C VAL A 14 -6.76 -10.10 -13.89
N THR A 15 -5.84 -10.34 -14.82
CA THR A 15 -5.70 -11.60 -15.55
C THR A 15 -4.39 -12.30 -15.18
N SER A 16 -4.39 -13.62 -15.18
CA SER A 16 -3.20 -14.44 -14.99
C SER A 16 -2.60 -14.89 -16.32
N GLY A 17 -1.28 -15.00 -16.37
CA GLY A 17 -0.54 -15.53 -17.51
C GLY A 17 -0.56 -17.05 -17.53
N LYS A 18 0.30 -17.66 -18.36
CA LYS A 18 0.46 -19.12 -18.36
C LYS A 18 0.79 -19.61 -16.94
N PRO A 19 0.20 -20.74 -16.47
CA PRO A 19 0.41 -21.23 -15.09
C PRO A 19 1.90 -21.39 -14.71
N GLN A 20 2.75 -21.72 -15.68
CA GLN A 20 4.19 -21.89 -15.50
C GLN A 20 4.95 -20.58 -15.24
N GLU A 21 4.41 -19.44 -15.68
CA GLU A 21 5.08 -18.14 -15.53
C GLU A 21 4.77 -17.45 -14.20
N ARG A 22 3.66 -17.81 -13.52
CA ARG A 22 3.18 -17.17 -12.29
C ARG A 22 3.22 -15.64 -12.38
N LYS A 23 2.58 -15.13 -13.44
CA LYS A 23 2.46 -13.69 -13.69
C LYS A 23 1.01 -13.28 -13.77
N GLN A 24 0.76 -12.02 -13.45
CA GLN A 24 -0.53 -11.37 -13.58
C GLN A 24 -0.38 -10.01 -14.25
N SER A 25 -1.45 -9.52 -14.88
CA SER A 25 -1.52 -8.20 -15.49
C SER A 25 -2.86 -7.56 -15.20
N VAL A 26 -2.88 -6.22 -15.16
CA VAL A 26 -4.12 -5.44 -15.10
C VAL A 26 -4.56 -5.15 -16.53
N VAL A 27 -5.77 -5.57 -16.86
CA VAL A 27 -6.44 -5.27 -18.13
C VAL A 27 -7.39 -4.10 -17.89
N VAL A 28 -7.34 -3.10 -18.77
CA VAL A 28 -8.22 -1.93 -18.75
C VAL A 28 -8.90 -1.82 -20.10
N ASP A 29 -10.23 -1.88 -20.13
CA ASP A 29 -11.03 -1.75 -21.35
C ASP A 29 -10.57 -2.71 -22.47
N GLY A 30 -10.18 -3.94 -22.08
CA GLY A 30 -9.65 -4.97 -22.97
C GLY A 30 -8.16 -4.85 -23.32
N VAL A 31 -7.50 -3.76 -22.95
CA VAL A 31 -6.07 -3.53 -23.17
C VAL A 31 -5.26 -4.14 -22.03
N VAL A 32 -4.44 -5.15 -22.33
CA VAL A 32 -3.56 -5.81 -21.35
C VAL A 32 -2.37 -4.91 -21.05
N GLY A 33 -2.18 -4.59 -19.77
CA GLY A 33 -1.04 -3.82 -19.30
C GLY A 33 0.25 -4.63 -19.18
N ARG A 34 1.17 -4.12 -18.36
CA ARG A 34 2.44 -4.81 -18.08
C ARG A 34 2.20 -6.07 -17.25
N TRP A 35 3.07 -7.07 -17.42
CA TRP A 35 3.03 -8.31 -16.66
C TRP A 35 3.93 -8.25 -15.43
N TYR A 36 3.37 -8.63 -14.29
CA TYR A 36 4.00 -8.61 -12.97
C TYR A 36 4.03 -10.00 -12.35
N ALA A 37 4.88 -10.21 -11.34
CA ALA A 37 4.89 -11.46 -10.61
C ALA A 37 3.58 -11.63 -9.83
N GLU A 38 3.07 -12.86 -9.79
CA GLU A 38 1.91 -13.22 -8.98
C GLU A 38 2.31 -13.24 -7.49
N VAL A 39 1.48 -12.63 -6.65
CA VAL A 39 1.68 -12.66 -5.19
C VAL A 39 1.12 -13.98 -4.67
N GLY A 40 1.99 -14.98 -4.47
CA GLY A 40 1.60 -16.27 -3.92
C GLY A 40 1.26 -16.18 -2.43
N GLY A 41 -0.02 -16.23 -2.08
CA GLY A 41 -0.47 -16.42 -0.70
C GLY A 41 -1.98 -16.36 -0.58
N GLN A 42 -2.62 -17.46 -0.15
CA GLN A 42 -3.94 -17.38 0.44
C GLN A 42 -3.82 -16.59 1.74
N VAL A 43 -4.41 -15.41 1.80
CA VAL A 43 -4.49 -14.60 3.02
C VAL A 43 -5.88 -14.79 3.59
N HIS A 44 -5.95 -15.35 4.79
CA HIS A 44 -7.16 -15.67 5.56
C HIS A 44 -7.85 -14.45 6.20
N ASP A 45 -7.58 -13.22 5.74
CA ASP A 45 -8.23 -12.02 6.27
C ASP A 45 -9.01 -11.31 5.16
N SER A 46 -10.33 -11.47 5.24
CA SER A 46 -11.32 -11.06 4.26
C SER A 46 -11.66 -9.57 4.29
N SER A 47 -10.85 -8.70 4.91
CA SER A 47 -11.28 -7.31 5.14
C SER A 47 -10.39 -6.19 4.56
N ARG A 48 -9.13 -6.42 4.17
CA ARG A 48 -8.29 -5.39 3.49
C ARG A 48 -7.31 -6.00 2.48
N TRP A 49 -7.81 -6.17 1.26
CA TRP A 49 -7.09 -6.71 0.10
C TRP A 49 -5.88 -5.86 -0.32
N GLN A 50 -4.73 -6.50 -0.57
CA GLN A 50 -3.50 -5.86 -1.06
C GLN A 50 -3.44 -5.91 -2.61
N GLY A 51 -3.77 -4.80 -3.28
CA GLY A 51 -3.28 -4.53 -4.64
C GLY A 51 -4.21 -4.71 -5.84
N GLY A 52 -5.53 -4.79 -5.64
CA GLY A 52 -6.48 -4.68 -6.76
C GLY A 52 -6.44 -3.29 -7.42
N PRO A 53 -6.82 -3.16 -8.71
CA PRO A 53 -6.94 -1.86 -9.35
C PRO A 53 -8.02 -1.01 -8.67
N VAL A 54 -7.80 0.30 -8.61
CA VAL A 54 -8.70 1.32 -8.07
C VAL A 54 -8.82 2.44 -9.09
N PHE A 55 -10.05 2.79 -9.48
CA PHE A 55 -10.29 3.97 -10.31
C PHE A 55 -10.35 5.23 -9.44
N SER A 56 -9.87 6.35 -9.97
CA SER A 56 -10.15 7.66 -9.39
C SER A 56 -11.65 7.95 -9.39
N PRO A 57 -12.15 8.79 -8.46
CA PRO A 57 -13.57 9.15 -8.38
C PRO A 57 -14.13 9.73 -9.69
N ASP A 58 -13.31 10.47 -10.43
CA ASP A 58 -13.66 11.04 -11.74
C ASP A 58 -13.60 10.03 -12.90
N SER A 59 -13.30 8.74 -12.62
CA SER A 59 -13.20 7.65 -13.59
C SER A 59 -12.06 7.77 -14.62
N ARG A 60 -11.19 8.79 -14.50
CA ARG A 60 -10.15 9.07 -15.50
C ARG A 60 -8.87 8.28 -15.27
N ARG A 61 -8.56 7.94 -14.03
CA ARG A 61 -7.27 7.37 -13.63
C ARG A 61 -7.44 6.01 -12.99
N LEU A 62 -6.40 5.19 -13.09
CA LEU A 62 -6.35 3.87 -12.48
C LEU A 62 -5.04 3.70 -11.72
N ALA A 63 -5.12 3.25 -10.47
CA ALA A 63 -3.94 2.89 -9.69
C ALA A 63 -4.02 1.45 -9.17
N TYR A 64 -2.88 0.79 -9.08
CA TYR A 64 -2.77 -0.57 -8.53
C TYR A 64 -1.39 -0.80 -7.93
N VAL A 65 -1.29 -1.79 -7.03
CA VAL A 65 -0.01 -2.24 -6.48
C VAL A 65 0.49 -3.40 -7.33
N ALA A 66 1.74 -3.34 -7.76
CA ALA A 66 2.39 -4.38 -8.54
C ALA A 66 3.67 -4.87 -7.86
N VAL A 67 4.04 -6.12 -8.17
CA VAL A 67 5.20 -6.80 -7.56
C VAL A 67 6.17 -7.25 -8.63
N SER A 68 7.44 -6.91 -8.44
CA SER A 68 8.55 -7.42 -9.23
C SER A 68 9.45 -8.28 -8.34
N VAL A 69 9.67 -9.53 -8.77
CA VAL A 69 10.70 -10.41 -8.22
C VAL A 69 11.89 -10.35 -9.17
N GLY A 70 13.07 -9.97 -8.66
CA GLY A 70 14.28 -9.96 -9.49
C GLY A 70 14.59 -11.35 -10.04
N ARG A 71 15.12 -11.42 -11.27
CA ARG A 71 15.59 -12.69 -11.85
C ARG A 71 16.97 -13.03 -11.31
N VAL A 72 17.17 -14.25 -10.82
CA VAL A 72 18.50 -14.83 -10.61
C VAL A 72 18.92 -15.52 -11.90
N ARG A 73 20.01 -15.06 -12.54
CA ARG A 73 20.68 -15.86 -13.56
C ARG A 73 21.69 -16.76 -12.85
N ALA A 74 21.38 -18.04 -12.70
CA ALA A 74 22.38 -19.03 -12.33
C ALA A 74 23.22 -19.35 -13.58
N LEU A 75 24.49 -18.94 -13.60
CA LEU A 75 25.45 -19.45 -14.58
C LEU A 75 25.87 -20.86 -14.11
N LEU A 76 25.18 -21.89 -14.59
CA LEU A 76 25.60 -23.28 -14.40
C LEU A 76 26.75 -23.57 -15.39
N ALA A 77 27.99 -23.55 -14.90
CA ALA A 77 29.04 -24.38 -15.50
C ALA A 77 28.64 -25.87 -15.35
N PRO A 78 29.10 -26.78 -16.22
CA PRO A 78 28.53 -28.12 -16.33
C PRO A 78 28.85 -28.96 -15.09
N LEU A 79 27.94 -28.94 -14.12
CA LEU A 79 27.95 -29.68 -12.86
C LEU A 79 26.91 -30.81 -12.90
N GLN A 80 26.58 -31.31 -14.09
CA GLN A 80 25.55 -32.34 -14.29
C GLN A 80 25.92 -33.69 -13.67
N SER A 81 27.22 -34.03 -13.60
CA SER A 81 27.67 -35.32 -13.07
C SER A 81 27.77 -35.37 -11.55
N ALA A 82 28.22 -34.29 -10.89
CA ALA A 82 28.43 -34.29 -9.44
C ALA A 82 27.13 -34.08 -8.62
N LEU A 83 26.09 -33.48 -9.20
CA LEU A 83 24.82 -33.26 -8.50
C LEU A 83 23.96 -34.54 -8.41
N ALA A 84 24.01 -35.42 -9.41
CA ALA A 84 23.21 -36.65 -9.40
C ALA A 84 23.57 -37.59 -8.24
N GLU A 85 24.87 -37.80 -7.97
CA GLU A 85 25.33 -38.64 -6.84
C GLU A 85 25.04 -38.02 -5.46
N THR A 86 24.92 -36.70 -5.39
CA THR A 86 24.64 -35.99 -4.13
C THR A 86 23.12 -35.96 -3.82
N MET A 87 22.28 -36.00 -4.86
CA MET A 87 20.81 -35.88 -4.76
C MET A 87 20.10 -37.12 -4.20
N GLU A 88 20.73 -38.30 -4.23
CA GLU A 88 20.18 -39.53 -3.63
C GLU A 88 20.45 -39.65 -2.13
N ARG A 89 21.48 -38.96 -1.61
CA ARG A 89 21.97 -39.16 -0.23
C ARG A 89 21.42 -38.18 0.80
N LEU A 90 20.80 -37.09 0.37
CA LEU A 90 20.23 -36.06 1.24
C LEU A 90 18.77 -35.86 0.86
N GLY A 91 17.87 -36.46 1.63
CA GLY A 91 16.43 -36.31 1.47
C GLY A 91 16.03 -34.83 1.34
N ARG A 92 15.17 -34.55 0.34
CA ARG A 92 14.59 -33.25 -0.06
C ARG A 92 15.57 -32.05 -0.01
N PRO A 93 15.97 -31.48 -1.16
CA PRO A 93 16.83 -30.31 -1.15
C PRO A 93 16.11 -29.14 -0.46
N CYS A 94 16.68 -28.66 0.64
CA CYS A 94 16.50 -27.28 1.07
C CYS A 94 17.15 -26.39 0.02
N VAL A 95 16.41 -26.03 -1.03
CA VAL A 95 16.86 -24.99 -1.96
C VAL A 95 16.91 -23.70 -1.14
N PRO A 96 18.08 -23.07 -0.92
CA PRO A 96 18.10 -21.78 -0.27
C PRO A 96 17.26 -20.84 -1.13
N SER A 97 16.40 -20.04 -0.51
CA SER A 97 15.61 -19.01 -1.18
C SER A 97 16.55 -17.92 -1.72
N ILE A 98 17.24 -18.20 -2.83
CA ILE A 98 18.18 -17.29 -3.51
C ILE A 98 17.41 -16.23 -4.33
N LEU A 99 16.07 -16.31 -4.36
CA LEU A 99 15.26 -15.30 -5.03
C LEU A 99 15.40 -13.96 -4.29
N PRO A 100 15.76 -12.87 -4.99
CA PRO A 100 15.77 -11.55 -4.40
C PRO A 100 14.38 -11.23 -3.87
N ALA A 101 14.32 -10.59 -2.70
CA ALA A 101 13.07 -10.23 -2.06
C ALA A 101 12.16 -9.45 -3.03
N PRO A 102 10.84 -9.74 -3.04
CA PRO A 102 9.90 -9.02 -3.89
C PRO A 102 9.92 -7.53 -3.59
N LYS A 103 9.83 -6.71 -4.63
CA LYS A 103 9.66 -5.26 -4.52
C LYS A 103 8.27 -4.88 -5.00
N PHE A 104 7.58 -4.09 -4.19
CA PHE A 104 6.24 -3.57 -4.44
C PHE A 104 6.36 -2.14 -4.97
N PHE A 105 5.54 -1.76 -5.94
CA PHE A 105 5.41 -0.38 -6.39
C PHE A 105 3.95 -0.09 -6.67
N VAL A 106 3.58 1.18 -6.53
CA VAL A 106 2.29 1.68 -6.97
C VAL A 106 2.44 2.14 -8.40
N ALA A 107 1.63 1.58 -9.29
CA ALA A 107 1.50 2.05 -10.66
C ALA A 107 0.26 2.93 -10.76
N VAL A 108 0.41 4.12 -11.34
CA VAL A 108 -0.69 5.06 -11.62
C VAL A 108 -0.72 5.29 -13.11
N ASP A 109 -1.84 4.98 -13.75
CA ASP A 109 -2.02 5.08 -15.20
C ASP A 109 -0.93 4.30 -15.98
N GLY A 110 -0.47 3.18 -15.40
CA GLY A 110 0.60 2.34 -15.95
C GLY A 110 2.02 2.84 -15.69
N ILE A 111 2.19 4.00 -15.05
CA ILE A 111 3.50 4.55 -14.68
C ILE A 111 3.88 4.06 -13.27
N GLU A 112 5.00 3.36 -13.18
CA GLU A 112 5.50 2.79 -11.93
C GLU A 112 6.18 3.84 -11.06
N GLY A 113 5.79 3.89 -9.79
CA GLY A 113 6.47 4.68 -8.77
C GLY A 113 7.73 4.02 -8.23
N ARG A 114 8.20 4.54 -7.09
CA ARG A 114 9.38 4.00 -6.39
C ARG A 114 9.12 2.57 -5.87
N PRO A 115 10.17 1.72 -5.80
CA PRO A 115 10.04 0.38 -5.23
C PRO A 115 10.13 0.37 -3.70
N TYR A 116 9.32 -0.48 -3.08
CA TYR A 116 9.16 -0.64 -1.64
C TYR A 116 9.19 -2.11 -1.22
N VAL A 117 9.38 -2.37 0.07
CA VAL A 117 9.24 -3.71 0.66
C VAL A 117 7.77 -4.13 0.71
N ARG A 118 6.87 -3.16 0.95
CA ARG A 118 5.40 -3.31 0.88
C ARG A 118 4.76 -1.98 0.49
N ALA A 119 3.57 -2.03 -0.12
CA ALA A 119 2.71 -0.88 -0.35
C ALA A 119 1.24 -1.30 -0.14
N GLN A 120 0.45 -0.48 0.56
CA GLN A 120 -0.95 -0.77 0.90
C GLN A 120 -1.76 0.52 1.17
N ASP A 121 -3.07 0.36 1.42
CA ASP A 121 -3.99 1.45 1.78
C ASP A 121 -3.93 2.63 0.80
N LEU A 122 -3.97 2.31 -0.50
CA LEU A 122 -3.98 3.29 -1.58
C LEU A 122 -5.34 3.99 -1.66
N THR A 123 -5.31 5.31 -1.83
CA THR A 123 -6.52 6.11 -2.02
C THR A 123 -6.27 7.29 -2.95
N PHE A 124 -7.31 7.70 -3.67
CA PHE A 124 -7.34 8.94 -4.44
C PHE A 124 -7.96 10.07 -3.61
N SER A 125 -7.59 11.31 -3.92
CA SER A 125 -8.32 12.48 -3.44
C SER A 125 -9.74 12.53 -3.99
N PRO A 126 -10.67 13.25 -3.33
CA PRO A 126 -12.03 13.44 -3.83
C PRO A 126 -12.12 13.95 -5.27
N ASP A 127 -11.21 14.83 -5.68
CA ASP A 127 -11.12 15.33 -7.06
C ASP A 127 -10.44 14.36 -8.05
N GLY A 128 -9.91 13.24 -7.57
CA GLY A 128 -9.19 12.23 -8.37
C GLY A 128 -7.79 12.63 -8.85
N GLN A 129 -7.32 13.83 -8.54
CA GLN A 129 -6.06 14.36 -9.07
C GLN A 129 -4.84 13.90 -8.27
N ARG A 130 -5.05 13.56 -7.01
CA ARG A 130 -3.97 13.19 -6.08
C ARG A 130 -4.11 11.77 -5.60
N ILE A 131 -3.00 11.19 -5.19
CA ILE A 131 -2.93 9.83 -4.70
C ILE A 131 -2.07 9.75 -3.44
N ALA A 132 -2.53 8.95 -2.48
CA ALA A 132 -1.76 8.66 -1.28
C ALA A 132 -1.79 7.17 -0.95
N TYR A 133 -0.70 6.65 -0.41
CA TYR A 133 -0.61 5.25 0.02
C TYR A 133 0.43 5.07 1.13
N LYS A 134 0.29 3.98 1.90
CA LYS A 134 1.32 3.54 2.85
C LYS A 134 2.36 2.72 2.13
N ALA A 135 3.61 2.96 2.45
CA ALA A 135 4.73 2.20 1.92
C ALA A 135 5.71 1.81 3.04
N MET A 136 6.39 0.69 2.88
CA MET A 136 7.42 0.23 3.80
C MET A 136 8.79 0.25 3.13
N ARG A 137 9.73 0.96 3.74
CA ARG A 137 11.13 1.04 3.31
C ARG A 137 12.05 0.83 4.50
N SER A 138 13.02 -0.08 4.37
CA SER A 138 14.02 -0.35 5.41
C SER A 138 13.43 -0.56 6.82
N GLN A 139 12.37 -1.36 6.93
CA GLN A 139 11.64 -1.65 8.18
C GLN A 139 10.83 -0.49 8.80
N LYS A 140 10.73 0.65 8.12
CA LYS A 140 9.88 1.77 8.54
C LYS A 140 8.73 1.98 7.56
N TRP A 141 7.59 2.40 8.10
CA TRP A 141 6.43 2.79 7.32
C TRP A 141 6.44 4.29 7.06
N LEU A 142 6.04 4.68 5.87
CA LEU A 142 5.90 6.08 5.46
C LEU A 142 4.63 6.22 4.63
N VAL A 143 4.11 7.43 4.54
CA VAL A 143 3.04 7.77 3.60
C VAL A 143 3.66 8.45 2.40
N VAL A 144 3.30 7.99 1.21
CA VAL A 144 3.65 8.65 -0.05
C VAL A 144 2.44 9.43 -0.52
N VAL A 145 2.62 10.71 -0.85
CA VAL A 145 1.59 11.56 -1.44
C VAL A 145 2.13 12.09 -2.76
N ASP A 146 1.44 11.81 -3.86
CA ASP A 146 1.81 12.25 -5.20
C ASP A 146 3.27 11.93 -5.57
N GLY A 147 3.76 10.76 -5.13
CA GLY A 147 5.13 10.29 -5.35
C GLY A 147 6.18 10.84 -4.38
N SER A 148 5.82 11.77 -3.50
CA SER A 148 6.70 12.33 -2.46
C SER A 148 6.62 11.51 -1.17
N GLU A 149 7.76 11.03 -0.69
CA GLU A 149 7.86 10.24 0.55
C GLU A 149 7.79 11.15 1.78
N GLY A 150 6.87 10.87 2.70
CA GLY A 150 6.83 11.48 4.02
C GLY A 150 7.90 10.93 4.98
N LYS A 151 7.84 11.38 6.23
CA LYS A 151 8.75 10.91 7.29
C LYS A 151 8.57 9.41 7.59
N PRO A 152 9.63 8.70 8.01
CA PRO A 152 9.54 7.30 8.41
C PRO A 152 9.05 7.15 9.85
N TYR A 153 8.21 6.13 10.07
CA TYR A 153 7.59 5.77 11.34
C TYR A 153 7.70 4.27 11.61
N ASP A 154 7.45 3.84 12.84
CA ASP A 154 7.41 2.40 13.17
C ASP A 154 6.22 1.73 12.49
N TYR A 155 5.09 2.44 12.42
CA TYR A 155 3.91 1.99 11.68
C TYR A 155 3.00 3.18 11.33
N VAL A 156 2.17 3.04 10.30
CA VAL A 156 1.08 3.99 10.01
C VAL A 156 -0.23 3.27 10.31
N THR A 157 -0.81 3.59 11.48
CA THR A 157 -1.96 2.87 12.04
C THR A 157 -3.25 3.17 11.28
N GLU A 158 -3.43 4.42 10.82
CA GLU A 158 -4.65 4.86 10.12
C GLU A 158 -4.34 5.86 9.00
N GLY A 159 -5.24 5.98 8.02
CA GLY A 159 -5.05 6.81 6.82
C GLY A 159 -4.26 6.09 5.73
N PRO A 160 -3.74 6.80 4.72
CA PRO A 160 -3.94 8.23 4.48
C PRO A 160 -5.39 8.56 4.11
N PHE A 161 -5.87 9.74 4.54
CA PHE A 161 -7.18 10.29 4.18
C PHE A 161 -7.00 11.69 3.61
N PHE A 162 -7.74 12.00 2.54
CA PHE A 162 -7.76 13.34 1.95
C PHE A 162 -8.82 14.23 2.59
N SER A 163 -8.57 15.53 2.65
CA SER A 163 -9.58 16.53 2.97
C SER A 163 -10.66 16.57 1.88
N PRO A 164 -11.89 17.03 2.21
CA PRO A 164 -12.98 17.13 1.25
C PRO A 164 -12.66 18.01 0.03
N ASP A 165 -11.80 19.02 0.20
CA ASP A 165 -11.32 19.89 -0.87
C ASP A 165 -10.08 19.35 -1.60
N SER A 166 -9.66 18.12 -1.29
CA SER A 166 -8.52 17.42 -1.89
C SER A 166 -7.14 18.05 -1.61
N LYS A 167 -7.05 19.13 -0.83
CA LYS A 167 -5.79 19.86 -0.61
C LYS A 167 -4.90 19.25 0.46
N ARG A 168 -5.48 18.54 1.41
CA ARG A 168 -4.77 18.06 2.59
C ARG A 168 -4.80 16.55 2.73
N VAL A 169 -3.78 16.00 3.39
CA VAL A 169 -3.70 14.59 3.75
C VAL A 169 -3.47 14.45 5.25
N VAL A 170 -4.25 13.57 5.88
CA VAL A 170 -4.08 13.20 7.29
C VAL A 170 -3.85 11.70 7.46
N TYR A 171 -3.00 11.34 8.42
CA TYR A 171 -2.79 9.95 8.84
C TYR A 171 -2.34 9.87 10.29
N VAL A 172 -2.43 8.68 10.88
CA VAL A 172 -1.91 8.39 12.21
C VAL A 172 -0.65 7.57 12.08
N ALA A 173 0.42 8.05 12.68
CA ALA A 173 1.69 7.37 12.74
C ALA A 173 2.01 6.92 14.17
N LYS A 174 2.76 5.83 14.27
CA LYS A 174 3.30 5.29 15.51
C LYS A 174 4.80 5.51 15.58
N ARG A 175 5.27 6.04 16.71
CA ARG A 175 6.69 6.23 17.05
C ARG A 175 6.90 5.73 18.48
N GLY A 176 7.66 4.64 18.63
CA GLY A 176 7.78 3.91 19.89
C GLY A 176 6.42 3.41 20.38
N GLN A 177 6.06 3.79 21.61
CA GLN A 177 4.75 3.49 22.19
C GLN A 177 3.72 4.61 21.95
N LYS A 178 4.11 5.70 21.30
CA LYS A 178 3.27 6.88 21.10
C LYS A 178 2.65 6.90 19.72
N HIS A 179 1.51 7.56 19.62
CA HIS A 179 0.82 7.88 18.37
C HIS A 179 0.84 9.38 18.14
N LEU A 180 0.98 9.79 16.89
CA LEU A 180 0.87 11.18 16.47
C LEU A 180 0.01 11.27 15.23
N VAL A 181 -0.69 12.38 15.08
CA VAL A 181 -1.43 12.72 13.88
C VAL A 181 -0.51 13.55 13.00
N VAL A 182 -0.52 13.26 11.70
CA VAL A 182 0.27 14.00 10.73
C VAL A 182 -0.67 14.63 9.71
N VAL A 183 -0.52 15.93 9.51
CA VAL A 183 -1.32 16.74 8.56
C VAL A 183 -0.35 17.41 7.59
N ASP A 184 -0.43 17.09 6.30
CA ASP A 184 0.44 17.69 5.26
C ASP A 184 1.96 17.63 5.58
N SER A 185 2.39 16.62 6.35
CA SER A 185 3.76 16.40 6.89
C SER A 185 4.09 17.10 8.21
N ALA A 186 3.22 17.97 8.72
CA ALA A 186 3.31 18.53 10.06
C ALA A 186 2.84 17.51 11.11
N GLU A 187 3.66 17.28 12.14
CA GLU A 187 3.37 16.33 13.22
C GLU A 187 2.71 17.04 14.40
N THR A 188 1.62 16.50 14.92
CA THR A 188 1.01 16.97 16.18
C THR A 188 1.84 16.52 17.39
N CYS A 189 1.40 16.92 18.59
CA CYS A 189 1.88 16.30 19.83
C CYS A 189 1.70 14.78 19.83
N GLU A 190 2.52 14.11 20.65
CA GLU A 190 2.45 12.67 20.86
C GLU A 190 1.37 12.32 21.92
N TYR A 191 0.65 11.23 21.65
CA TYR A 191 -0.41 10.67 22.48
C TYR A 191 -0.04 9.24 22.89
N ASP A 192 -0.48 8.78 24.06
CA ASP A 192 -0.29 7.39 24.51
C ASP A 192 -1.05 6.41 23.62
N GLY A 193 -2.16 6.85 23.05
CA GLY A 193 -2.93 6.12 22.05
C GLY A 193 -3.80 7.07 21.26
N THR A 194 -4.27 6.61 20.10
CA THR A 194 -5.43 7.22 19.42
C THR A 194 -6.51 6.15 19.39
N TYR A 195 -7.78 6.56 19.44
CA TYR A 195 -8.85 5.59 19.20
C TYR A 195 -8.69 5.16 17.76
N VAL A 196 -8.35 3.90 17.50
CA VAL A 196 -8.41 3.32 16.15
C VAL A 196 -9.64 2.46 16.17
N ALA A 197 -10.67 2.82 15.39
CA ALA A 197 -11.94 2.10 15.35
C ALA A 197 -11.78 0.71 14.71
N ALA A 198 -11.14 -0.23 15.41
CA ALA A 198 -11.03 -1.62 14.98
C ALA A 198 -12.41 -2.31 14.93
N PHE A 199 -13.41 -1.78 15.66
CA PHE A 199 -14.74 -2.37 15.82
C PHE A 199 -15.87 -1.65 15.10
N LEU A 200 -15.62 -0.48 14.49
CA LEU A 200 -16.56 0.21 13.61
C LEU A 200 -15.88 0.46 12.26
N PRO A 201 -15.79 -0.55 11.38
CA PRO A 201 -15.03 -0.48 10.13
C PRO A 201 -15.57 0.55 9.10
N ARG A 202 -16.63 1.28 9.44
CA ARG A 202 -17.32 2.22 8.55
C ARG A 202 -17.03 3.69 8.81
N LYS A 203 -16.34 4.05 9.90
CA LYS A 203 -15.95 5.45 10.12
C LYS A 203 -14.48 5.54 10.56
N PRO A 204 -13.67 6.35 9.87
CA PRO A 204 -12.32 6.62 10.33
C PRO A 204 -12.39 7.34 11.67
N SER A 205 -11.43 7.03 12.54
CA SER A 205 -11.28 7.64 13.87
C SER A 205 -10.72 9.06 13.79
N ILE A 206 -10.16 9.41 12.64
CA ILE A 206 -9.76 10.76 12.25
C ILE A 206 -10.53 11.14 11.00
N PHE A 207 -11.21 12.27 11.05
CA PHE A 207 -11.92 12.79 9.90
C PHE A 207 -11.89 14.31 9.86
N PHE A 208 -11.91 14.84 8.65
CA PHE A 208 -12.10 16.26 8.41
C PHE A 208 -13.55 16.64 8.74
N THR A 209 -13.71 17.66 9.58
CA THR A 209 -14.99 18.33 9.83
C THR A 209 -15.20 19.49 8.86
N SER A 210 -14.11 20.05 8.33
CA SER A 210 -14.08 21.04 7.26
C SER A 210 -12.79 20.86 6.44
N PRO A 211 -12.59 21.55 5.31
CA PRO A 211 -11.31 21.55 4.59
C PRO A 211 -10.07 21.87 5.46
N ASN A 212 -10.24 22.72 6.46
CA ASN A 212 -9.17 23.21 7.35
C ASN A 212 -9.39 22.81 8.81
N SER A 213 -10.29 21.88 9.10
CA SER A 213 -10.56 21.42 10.45
C SER A 213 -10.71 19.91 10.47
N LEU A 214 -10.07 19.26 11.43
CA LEU A 214 -10.22 17.82 11.66
C LEU A 214 -10.44 17.51 13.13
N CYS A 215 -11.13 16.41 13.38
CA CYS A 215 -11.42 15.93 14.71
C CYS A 215 -10.92 14.49 14.87
N PHE A 216 -10.35 14.20 16.04
CA PHE A 216 -10.00 12.83 16.43
C PHE A 216 -10.10 12.62 17.95
N LEU A 217 -10.08 11.36 18.37
CA LEU A 217 -10.00 10.98 19.78
C LEU A 217 -8.58 10.53 20.13
N GLY A 218 -7.91 11.30 21.00
CA GLY A 218 -6.59 10.98 21.55
C GLY A 218 -6.70 10.49 22.99
N TRP A 219 -5.89 9.51 23.38
CA TRP A 219 -5.71 9.10 24.77
C TRP A 219 -4.42 9.72 25.31
N ARG A 220 -4.55 10.51 26.38
CA ARG A 220 -3.43 11.19 27.04
C ARG A 220 -3.79 11.45 28.50
N ASP A 221 -2.82 11.33 29.40
CA ASP A 221 -2.99 11.63 30.83
C ASP A 221 -4.19 10.86 31.46
N ASN A 222 -4.33 9.59 31.08
CA ASN A 222 -5.37 8.66 31.54
C ASN A 222 -6.83 9.08 31.23
N GLN A 223 -7.03 9.86 30.17
CA GLN A 223 -8.36 10.27 29.70
C GLN A 223 -8.45 10.32 28.16
N TRP A 224 -9.68 10.17 27.65
CA TRP A 224 -10.00 10.42 26.24
C TRP A 224 -10.21 11.91 26.01
N LEU A 225 -9.51 12.47 25.03
CA LEU A 225 -9.63 13.85 24.60
C LEU A 225 -10.20 13.88 23.19
N ARG A 226 -11.28 14.65 22.99
CA ARG A 226 -11.68 15.10 21.65
C ARG A 226 -10.73 16.22 21.25
N VAL A 227 -9.88 15.95 20.28
CA VAL A 227 -8.93 16.92 19.75
C VAL A 227 -9.50 17.49 18.47
N GLU A 228 -9.72 18.80 18.47
CA GLU A 228 -10.04 19.57 17.27
C GLU A 228 -8.77 20.28 16.83
N VAL A 229 -8.41 20.07 15.57
CA VAL A 229 -7.26 20.72 14.96
C VAL A 229 -7.79 21.65 13.89
N GLU A 230 -7.54 22.94 14.07
CA GLU A 230 -7.71 23.96 13.03
C GLU A 230 -6.37 24.19 12.33
N ILE A 231 -6.42 24.17 11.02
CA ILE A 231 -5.26 24.32 10.16
C ILE A 231 -5.28 25.75 9.65
N VAL A 232 -4.41 26.59 10.22
CA VAL A 232 -4.25 27.99 9.82
C VAL A 232 -3.28 28.02 8.65
N GLU A 233 -3.68 28.63 7.54
CA GLU A 233 -2.78 28.93 6.43
C GLU A 233 -1.90 30.13 6.83
N GLU A 234 -0.59 30.02 6.63
CA GLU A 234 0.36 31.15 6.78
C GLU A 234 0.23 32.15 5.63
#